data_AF-A0A4D6H6U4-F1
#
_entry.id   AF-A0A4D6H6U4-F1
#
_cell.length_a   1.000
_cell.length_b   1.000
_cell.length_c   1.000
_cell.angle_alpha   90.00
_cell.angle_beta   90.00
_cell.angle_gamma   90.00
#
_symmetry.space_group_name_H-M   'P 1'
#
loop_
_entity.id
_entity.type
_entity.pdbx_description
1 polymer ?
#
loop_
_entity_poly.entity_id
_entity_poly.type
_entity_poly.pdbx_seq_one_letter_code
_entity_poly.pdbx_strand_id
1 'polypeptide(L)'
;MTEYERVETIAERAACSADGARNALTQLTEMGIATRRGSRPAKFRRNDSYFRWKRIETLADEHSLPELRERRAELIDEDAEFQAQFEVPDPNAVPSTQLADSDHETAHERLESLSRWRTVRYDIELVQDAITRAERRQRGDDGAGISA
;
A
#
# COMPACT_ATOMS: atom_id res chain seq x y z
N MET A 1 -0.97 -3.25 7.78
CA MET A 1 0.21 -4.15 7.76
C MET A 1 -0.24 -5.56 8.10
N THR A 2 0.33 -6.58 7.47
CA THR A 2 -0.01 -7.98 7.81
C THR A 2 0.60 -8.41 9.15
N GLU A 3 -0.16 -9.18 9.93
CA GLU A 3 0.31 -9.72 11.20
C GLU A 3 1.24 -10.92 11.01
N TYR A 4 2.06 -11.20 12.03
CA TYR A 4 2.94 -12.37 12.03
C TYR A 4 2.16 -13.62 12.40
N GLU A 5 2.12 -14.56 11.47
CA GLU A 5 1.32 -15.79 11.59
C GLU A 5 2.19 -17.04 11.55
N ARG A 6 1.71 -18.11 12.17
CA ARG A 6 2.41 -19.40 12.13
C ARG A 6 2.20 -20.08 10.79
N VAL A 7 3.11 -20.98 10.45
CA VAL A 7 3.05 -21.76 9.19
C VAL A 7 1.73 -22.53 9.08
N GLU A 8 1.24 -23.11 10.17
CA GLU A 8 0.01 -23.90 10.19
C GLU A 8 -1.20 -23.05 9.78
N THR A 9 -1.33 -21.86 10.38
CA THR A 9 -2.40 -20.91 10.06
C THR A 9 -2.32 -20.42 8.62
N ILE A 10 -1.11 -20.16 8.11
CA ILE A 10 -0.92 -19.76 6.71
C ILE A 10 -1.26 -20.92 5.76
N ALA A 11 -0.87 -22.14 6.10
CA ALA A 11 -1.13 -23.34 5.29
C ALA A 11 -2.63 -23.66 5.21
N GLU A 12 -3.35 -23.55 6.32
CA GLU A 12 -4.81 -23.67 6.38
C GLU A 12 -5.49 -22.65 5.46
N ARG A 13 -5.11 -21.37 5.56
CA ARG A 13 -5.65 -20.30 4.70
C ARG A 13 -5.30 -20.51 3.21
N ALA A 14 -4.12 -21.06 2.93
CA ALA A 14 -3.66 -21.34 1.57
C ALA A 14 -4.13 -22.70 1.02
N ALA A 15 -4.93 -23.46 1.79
CA ALA A 15 -5.38 -24.81 1.45
C ALA A 15 -4.23 -25.74 1.01
N CYS A 16 -3.08 -25.69 1.70
CA CYS A 16 -1.91 -26.51 1.40
C CYS A 16 -1.33 -27.19 2.65
N SER A 17 -0.36 -28.08 2.46
CA SER A 17 0.31 -28.75 3.58
C SER A 17 1.23 -27.80 4.33
N ALA A 18 1.40 -28.01 5.64
CA ALA A 18 2.31 -27.20 6.46
C ALA A 18 3.76 -27.24 5.95
N ASP A 19 4.22 -28.39 5.43
CA ASP A 19 5.55 -28.50 4.84
C ASP A 19 5.67 -27.77 3.50
N GLY A 20 4.63 -27.82 2.67
CA GLY A 20 4.56 -27.02 1.44
C GLY A 20 4.59 -25.53 1.73
N ALA A 21 3.79 -25.07 2.69
CA ALA A 21 3.79 -23.69 3.16
C ALA A 21 5.16 -23.28 3.71
N ARG A 22 5.82 -24.14 4.50
CA ARG A 22 7.16 -23.84 5.07
C ARG A 22 8.21 -23.68 3.98
N ASN A 23 8.20 -24.53 2.95
CA ASN A 23 9.11 -24.40 1.82
C ASN A 23 8.86 -23.08 1.06
N ALA A 24 7.60 -22.81 0.70
CA ALA A 24 7.23 -21.57 0.01
C ALA A 24 7.62 -20.32 0.83
N LEU A 25 7.31 -20.29 2.13
CA LEU A 25 7.63 -19.17 3.02
C LEU A 25 9.14 -18.96 3.19
N THR A 26 9.93 -20.04 3.14
CA THR A 26 11.39 -19.95 3.16
C THR A 26 11.89 -19.25 1.91
N GLN A 27 11.47 -19.69 0.73
CA GLN A 27 11.82 -19.06 -0.55
C GLN A 27 11.35 -17.60 -0.62
N LEU A 28 10.13 -17.31 -0.16
CA LEU A 28 9.62 -15.94 -0.09
C LEU A 28 10.43 -15.05 0.87
N THR A 29 10.97 -15.62 1.95
CA THR A 29 11.85 -14.89 2.86
C THR A 29 13.21 -14.63 2.23
N GLU A 30 13.76 -15.60 1.49
CA GLU A 30 15.02 -15.45 0.73
C GLU A 30 14.90 -14.38 -0.37
N MET A 31 13.75 -14.27 -1.03
CA MET A 31 13.45 -13.21 -1.99
C MET A 31 13.12 -11.86 -1.33
N GLY A 32 13.07 -11.78 0.00
CA GLY A 32 12.70 -10.57 0.74
C GLY A 32 11.21 -10.21 0.68
N ILE A 33 10.37 -11.06 0.08
CA ILE A 33 8.92 -10.90 -0.09
C ILE A 33 8.17 -11.16 1.23
N ALA A 34 8.70 -12.04 2.06
CA ALA A 34 8.21 -12.33 3.40
C ALA A 34 9.26 -11.98 4.45
N THR A 35 8.80 -11.70 5.67
CA THR A 35 9.68 -11.55 6.84
C THR A 35 9.40 -12.69 7.81
N ARG A 36 10.47 -13.33 8.30
CA ARG A 36 10.41 -14.34 9.34
C ARG A 36 10.81 -13.75 10.69
N ARG A 37 10.08 -14.09 11.75
CA ARG A 37 10.44 -13.80 13.14
C ARG A 37 10.43 -15.06 13.99
N GLY A 38 11.44 -15.20 14.84
CA GLY A 38 11.57 -16.33 15.76
C GLY A 38 12.02 -17.62 15.07
N SER A 39 12.47 -18.58 15.88
CA SER A 39 12.98 -19.87 15.41
C SER A 39 12.03 -21.02 15.70
N ARG A 40 11.32 -21.04 16.85
CA ARG A 40 10.42 -22.13 17.28
C ARG A 40 9.28 -21.63 18.20
N PRO A 41 8.02 -21.55 17.73
CA PRO A 41 7.61 -21.63 16.33
C PRO A 41 8.00 -20.37 15.57
N ALA A 42 8.49 -20.53 14.34
CA ALA A 42 8.72 -19.41 13.44
C ALA A 42 7.39 -18.80 12.99
N LYS A 43 7.33 -17.47 12.91
CA LYS A 43 6.19 -16.73 12.37
C LYS A 43 6.61 -15.96 11.14
N PHE A 44 5.67 -15.79 10.22
CA PHE A 44 5.87 -15.16 8.93
C PHE A 44 4.85 -14.07 8.72
N ARG A 45 5.23 -13.02 7.99
CA ARG A 45 4.29 -12.02 7.45
C ARG A 45 4.76 -11.58 6.08
N ARG A 46 3.89 -10.90 5.33
CA ARG A 46 4.29 -10.22 4.10
C ARG A 46 5.23 -9.06 4.43
N ASN A 47 6.30 -8.90 3.64
CA ASN A 47 7.14 -7.72 3.74
C ASN A 47 6.46 -6.53 3.04
N ASP A 48 5.55 -5.86 3.75
CA ASP A 48 4.81 -4.71 3.20
C ASP A 48 5.75 -3.59 2.71
N SER A 49 6.92 -3.42 3.34
CA SER A 49 7.94 -2.44 2.92
C SER A 49 8.55 -2.77 1.57
N TYR A 50 8.81 -4.06 1.28
CA TYR A 50 9.29 -4.51 -0.03
C TYR A 50 8.28 -4.17 -1.14
N PHE A 51 7.00 -4.46 -0.92
CA PHE A 51 5.96 -4.15 -1.91
C PHE A 51 5.74 -2.65 -2.10
N ARG A 52 5.77 -1.86 -1.02
CA ARG A 52 5.71 -0.39 -1.12
C ARG A 52 6.87 0.14 -1.95
N TRP A 53 8.10 -0.24 -1.61
CA TRP A 53 9.28 0.14 -2.39
C TRP A 53 9.17 -0.28 -3.85
N LYS A 54 8.80 -1.54 -4.12
CA LYS A 54 8.68 -2.04 -5.50
C LYS A 54 7.66 -1.24 -6.29
N ARG A 55 6.52 -0.90 -5.68
CA ARG A 55 5.50 -0.08 -6.32
C ARG A 55 5.99 1.35 -6.60
N ILE A 56 6.73 1.96 -5.68
CA ILE A 56 7.36 3.28 -5.87
C ILE A 56 8.35 3.23 -7.04
N GLU A 57 9.24 2.23 -7.10
CA GLU A 57 10.18 2.07 -8.22
C GLU A 57 9.44 1.94 -9.54
N THR A 58 8.43 1.07 -9.60
CA THR A 58 7.61 0.86 -10.80
C THR A 58 6.93 2.15 -11.24
N LEU A 59 6.29 2.91 -10.33
CA LEU A 59 5.67 4.19 -10.67
C LEU A 59 6.68 5.19 -11.23
N ALA A 60 7.87 5.27 -10.61
CA ALA A 60 8.92 6.19 -11.05
C ALA A 60 9.63 5.73 -12.34
N ASP A 61 9.52 4.47 -12.72
CA ASP A 61 10.08 3.90 -13.96
C ASP A 61 9.10 4.02 -15.14
N GLU A 62 7.81 3.80 -14.89
CA GLU A 62 6.78 3.71 -15.93
C GLU A 62 6.12 5.06 -16.26
N HIS A 63 6.23 6.05 -15.38
CA HIS A 63 5.61 7.36 -15.57
C HIS A 63 6.63 8.50 -15.51
N SER A 64 6.40 9.50 -16.34
CA SER A 64 7.15 10.74 -16.32
C SER A 64 6.80 11.60 -15.09
N LEU A 65 7.72 12.49 -14.72
CA LEU A 65 7.53 13.40 -13.59
C LEU A 65 6.28 14.30 -13.73
N PRO A 66 5.94 14.86 -14.93
CA PRO A 66 4.68 15.56 -15.12
C PRO A 66 3.44 14.69 -14.89
N GLU A 67 3.40 13.46 -15.42
CA GLU A 67 2.26 12.54 -15.24
C GLU A 67 2.07 12.17 -13.77
N LEU A 68 3.15 11.92 -13.03
CA LEU A 68 3.07 11.65 -11.60
C LEU A 68 2.52 12.85 -10.81
N ARG A 69 2.89 14.08 -11.20
CA ARG A 69 2.39 15.31 -10.56
C ARG A 69 0.91 15.55 -10.85
N GLU A 70 0.49 15.33 -12.10
CA GLU A 70 -0.91 15.39 -12.50
C GLU A 70 -1.73 14.36 -11.73
N ARG A 71 -1.30 13.10 -11.72
CA ARG A 71 -1.98 12.04 -10.97
C ARG A 71 -2.09 12.34 -9.48
N ARG A 72 -1.06 12.94 -8.89
CA ARG A 72 -1.10 13.39 -7.49
C ARG A 72 -2.13 14.50 -7.27
N ALA A 73 -2.25 15.44 -8.19
CA ALA A 73 -3.23 16.53 -8.11
C ALA A 73 -4.66 15.97 -8.14
N GLU A 74 -4.96 15.07 -9.08
CA GLU A 74 -6.27 14.39 -9.15
C GLU A 74 -6.64 13.68 -7.85
N LEU A 75 -5.67 12.97 -7.24
CA LEU A 75 -5.90 12.28 -5.98
C LEU A 75 -6.15 13.26 -4.82
N ILE A 76 -5.51 14.43 -4.83
CA ILE A 76 -5.74 15.48 -3.83
C ILE A 76 -7.14 16.08 -3.99
N ASP A 77 -7.60 16.27 -5.22
CA ASP A 77 -8.94 16.79 -5.50
C ASP A 77 -10.00 15.77 -5.04
N GLU A 78 -9.84 14.49 -5.37
CA GLU A 78 -10.73 13.42 -4.90
C GLU A 78 -10.73 13.28 -3.36
N ASP A 79 -9.57 13.46 -2.73
CA ASP A 79 -9.48 13.50 -1.27
C ASP A 79 -10.28 14.66 -0.66
N ALA A 80 -10.25 15.83 -1.29
CA ALA A 80 -11.03 16.98 -0.87
C ALA A 80 -12.54 16.76 -1.06
N GLU A 81 -12.95 16.06 -2.12
CA GLU A 81 -14.34 15.64 -2.32
C GLU A 81 -14.82 14.72 -1.20
N PHE A 82 -14.01 13.75 -0.78
CA PHE A 82 -14.36 12.89 0.36
C PHE A 82 -14.40 13.64 1.68
N GLN A 83 -13.46 14.56 1.93
CA GLN A 83 -13.51 15.43 3.12
C GLN A 83 -14.81 16.25 3.17
N ALA A 84 -15.26 16.78 2.03
CA ALA A 84 -16.52 17.50 1.93
C ALA A 84 -17.74 16.57 2.11
N GLN A 85 -17.69 15.35 1.57
CA GLN A 85 -18.77 14.37 1.68
C GLN A 85 -18.98 13.90 3.13
N PHE A 86 -17.90 13.64 3.86
CA PHE A 86 -17.96 13.12 5.22
C PHE A 86 -17.84 14.19 6.31
N GLU A 87 -17.58 15.45 5.92
CA GLU A 87 -17.41 16.60 6.81
C GLU A 87 -16.34 16.41 7.88
N VAL A 88 -15.32 15.60 7.58
CA VAL A 88 -14.16 15.36 8.44
C VAL A 88 -12.87 15.40 7.63
N PRO A 89 -11.71 15.68 8.25
CA PRO A 89 -10.45 15.76 7.52
C PRO A 89 -9.82 14.40 7.23
N ASP A 90 -10.19 13.34 7.97
CA ASP A 90 -9.56 12.02 7.89
C ASP A 90 -10.60 10.89 7.83
N PRO A 91 -10.40 9.86 6.99
CA PRO A 91 -11.34 8.75 6.87
C PRO A 91 -11.52 7.93 8.17
N ASN A 92 -10.59 8.02 9.12
CA ASN A 92 -10.70 7.36 10.43
C ASN A 92 -11.35 8.26 11.49
N ALA A 93 -11.62 9.53 11.17
CA ALA A 93 -12.38 10.44 12.02
C ALA A 93 -13.90 10.36 11.79
N VAL A 94 -14.35 9.60 10.77
CA VAL A 94 -15.78 9.43 10.49
C VAL A 94 -16.46 8.67 11.64
N PRO A 95 -17.48 9.26 12.29
CA PRO A 95 -18.14 8.64 13.43
C PRO A 95 -18.98 7.43 13.01
N SER A 96 -19.00 6.40 13.86
CA SER A 96 -19.79 5.18 13.62
C SER A 96 -21.30 5.43 13.54
N THR A 97 -21.80 6.51 14.15
CA THR A 97 -23.21 6.91 14.06
C THR A 97 -23.61 7.28 12.64
N GLN A 98 -22.74 7.99 11.92
CA GLN A 98 -22.94 8.33 10.50
C GLN A 98 -22.97 7.07 9.61
N LEU A 99 -22.43 5.95 10.06
CA LEU A 99 -22.52 4.67 9.36
C LEU A 99 -23.75 3.85 9.78
N ALA A 100 -24.20 3.98 11.03
CA ALA A 100 -25.28 3.18 11.61
C ALA A 100 -26.69 3.74 11.34
N ASP A 101 -26.83 5.05 11.10
CA ASP A 101 -28.12 5.71 10.88
C ASP A 101 -28.70 5.51 9.46
N SER A 102 -28.14 4.57 8.69
CA SER A 102 -28.47 4.33 7.27
C SER A 102 -29.11 2.96 7.05
N ASP A 103 -29.91 2.81 6.00
CA ASP A 103 -30.31 1.48 5.54
C ASP A 103 -29.10 0.66 5.06
N HIS A 104 -29.30 -0.63 4.83
CA HIS A 104 -28.20 -1.54 4.52
C HIS A 104 -27.49 -1.21 3.19
N GLU A 105 -28.20 -0.68 2.19
CA GLU A 105 -27.63 -0.33 0.89
C GLU A 105 -26.76 0.93 1.02
N THR A 106 -27.31 1.96 1.63
CA THR A 106 -26.61 3.22 1.93
C THR A 106 -25.40 3.00 2.85
N ALA A 107 -25.52 2.11 3.83
CA ALA A 107 -24.40 1.75 4.70
C ALA A 107 -23.27 1.07 3.93
N HIS A 108 -23.60 0.20 2.98
CA HIS A 108 -22.61 -0.44 2.11
C HIS A 108 -21.90 0.59 1.22
N GLU A 109 -22.64 1.48 0.55
CA GLU A 109 -22.06 2.56 -0.25
C GLU A 109 -21.11 3.45 0.57
N ARG A 110 -21.50 3.83 1.79
CA ARG A 110 -20.64 4.61 2.69
C ARG A 110 -19.37 3.87 3.06
N LEU A 111 -19.45 2.57 3.35
CA LEU A 111 -18.28 1.74 3.64
C LEU A 111 -17.33 1.64 2.44
N GLU A 112 -17.88 1.53 1.23
CA GLU A 112 -17.09 1.55 -0.01
C GLU A 112 -16.42 2.92 -0.21
N SER A 113 -17.15 4.03 -0.02
CA SER A 113 -16.58 5.38 -0.09
C SER A 113 -15.46 5.59 0.93
N LEU A 114 -15.63 5.13 2.19
CA LEU A 114 -14.55 5.20 3.18
C LEU A 114 -13.34 4.36 2.80
N SER A 115 -13.57 3.17 2.24
CA SER A 115 -12.50 2.30 1.78
C SER A 115 -11.74 2.93 0.60
N ARG A 116 -12.47 3.53 -0.34
CA ARG A 116 -11.90 4.31 -1.45
C ARG A 116 -11.08 5.48 -0.93
N TRP A 117 -11.61 6.26 0.01
CA TRP A 117 -10.92 7.42 0.57
C TRP A 117 -9.61 7.05 1.29
N ARG A 118 -9.61 5.96 2.07
CA ARG A 118 -8.37 5.42 2.67
C ARG A 118 -7.34 5.05 1.60
N THR A 119 -7.79 4.46 0.49
CA THR A 119 -6.92 4.15 -0.66
C THR A 119 -6.40 5.42 -1.33
N VAL A 120 -7.23 6.46 -1.52
CA VAL A 120 -6.78 7.76 -2.05
C VAL A 120 -5.64 8.33 -1.20
N ARG A 121 -5.82 8.39 0.12
CA ARG A 121 -4.78 8.87 1.05
C ARG A 121 -3.48 8.09 0.92
N TYR A 122 -3.56 6.77 0.84
CA TYR A 122 -2.40 5.91 0.63
C TYR A 122 -1.72 6.15 -0.74
N ASP A 123 -2.50 6.29 -1.80
CA ASP A 123 -2.00 6.52 -3.15
C ASP A 123 -1.32 7.90 -3.27
N ILE A 124 -1.81 8.93 -2.58
CA ILE A 124 -1.17 10.25 -2.51
C ILE A 124 0.27 10.12 -1.97
N GLU A 125 0.46 9.39 -0.87
CA GLU A 125 1.79 9.16 -0.30
C GLU A 125 2.68 8.38 -1.28
N LEU A 126 2.13 7.33 -1.87
CA LEU A 126 2.85 6.46 -2.79
C LEU A 126 3.34 7.20 -4.05
N VAL A 127 2.49 8.06 -4.62
CA VAL A 127 2.84 8.89 -5.78
C VAL A 127 3.82 9.99 -5.39
N GLN A 128 3.70 10.58 -4.19
CA GLN A 128 4.71 11.53 -3.68
C GLN A 128 6.10 10.90 -3.53
N ASP A 129 6.17 9.68 -3.01
CA ASP A 129 7.41 8.93 -2.91
C ASP A 129 7.98 8.62 -4.31
N ALA A 130 7.13 8.27 -5.28
CA ALA A 130 7.52 8.04 -6.66
C ALA A 130 8.08 9.31 -7.34
N ILE A 131 7.45 10.47 -7.13
CA ILE A 131 7.95 11.78 -7.57
C ILE A 131 9.36 12.02 -7.01
N THR A 132 9.52 11.87 -5.70
CA THR A 132 10.82 12.06 -5.02
C THR A 132 11.88 11.11 -5.58
N ARG A 133 11.50 9.87 -5.91
CA ARG A 133 12.37 8.87 -6.51
C ARG A 133 12.79 9.22 -7.93
N ALA A 134 11.85 9.67 -8.77
CA ALA A 134 12.09 10.10 -10.14
C ALA A 134 13.02 11.32 -10.20
N GLU A 135 12.79 12.33 -9.35
CA GLU A 135 13.63 13.53 -9.26
C GLU A 135 15.08 13.19 -8.87
N ARG A 136 15.27 12.23 -7.96
CA ARG A 136 16.62 11.75 -7.60
C ARG A 136 17.33 11.06 -8.76
N ARG A 137 16.62 10.33 -9.62
CA ARG A 137 17.22 9.71 -10.81
C ARG A 137 17.66 10.75 -11.82
N GLN A 138 16.81 11.72 -12.11
CA GLN A 138 17.13 12.80 -13.06
C GLN A 138 18.37 13.58 -12.63
N ARG A 139 18.46 13.95 -11.34
CA ARG A 139 19.67 14.62 -10.80
C ARG A 139 20.94 13.75 -10.89
N GLY A 140 20.81 12.43 -10.73
CA GLY A 140 21.93 11.50 -10.85
C GLY A 140 22.44 11.37 -12.28
N ASP A 141 21.52 11.41 -13.26
CA ASP A 141 21.84 11.39 -14.69
C ASP A 141 22.53 12.69 -15.14
N ASP A 142 22.00 13.85 -14.70
CA ASP A 142 22.58 15.16 -14.97
C ASP A 142 24.01 15.31 -14.42
N GLY A 143 24.30 14.68 -13.28
CA GLY A 143 25.65 14.69 -12.67
C GLY A 143 26.65 13.76 -13.35
N ALA A 144 26.19 12.67 -13.98
CA ALA A 144 27.04 11.74 -14.71
C ALA A 144 27.49 12.29 -16.07
N GLY A 145 26.68 13.17 -16.69
CA GLY A 145 27.00 13.81 -17.98
C GLY A 145 28.08 14.90 -17.95
N ILE A 146 28.56 15.33 -16.77
CA ILE A 146 29.54 16.43 -16.63
C ILE A 146 30.99 15.93 -16.52
N SER A 147 31.22 14.61 -16.51
CA SER A 147 32.57 14.01 -16.45
C SER A 147 32.93 13.32 -17.76
N ALA A 148 33.26 14.08 -18.80
CA ALA A 148 33.90 13.60 -20.03
C ALA A 148 34.76 14.70 -20.66
#